data_AF-A0A4T2GLV6-F1
#
_entry.id   AF-A0A4T2GLV6-F1
#
_cell.length_a   1.000
_cell.length_b   1.000
_cell.length_c   1.000
_cell.angle_alpha   90.00
_cell.angle_beta   90.00
_cell.angle_gamma   90.00
#
_symmetry.space_group_name_H-M   'P 1'
#
loop_
_entity.id
_entity.type
_entity.pdbx_description
1 polymer ?
#
loop_
_entity_poly.entity_id
_entity_poly.type
_entity_poly.pdbx_seq_one_letter_code
_entity_poly.pdbx_strand_id
1 'polypeptide(L)'
;MREFFWKLRKENENEKNAWLISLIVSGFLLTACQESSSVSDSTASSTTNLSQYFSDRDLDASYDSDQATKIDLEGETVTISGTGASLNGQELTISVADTHFISGSSDTIRISVKAADADQVQLVLNGVEMSAETAPIYVEEADKVILTLADGTTNTISDAATNSNTKLDAAIFSKSDLTINGSGSLIVNGRYYNAIEGNDDVCIYGSHLELEAVGDGINEMMP
;
A
#
# COMPACT_ATOMS: atom_id res chain seq x y z
N MET A 1 8.48 12.71 56.57
CA MET A 1 8.43 14.18 56.75
C MET A 1 9.04 14.93 55.54
N ARG A 2 8.82 14.44 54.31
CA ARG A 2 9.29 15.05 53.06
C ARG A 2 8.21 15.13 51.96
N GLU A 3 7.08 14.44 52.16
CA GLU A 3 5.94 14.43 51.23
C GLU A 3 4.85 15.49 51.53
N PHE A 4 5.09 16.40 52.47
CA PHE A 4 4.14 17.48 52.84
C PHE A 4 4.50 18.86 52.25
N PHE A 5 5.66 19.00 51.62
CA PHE A 5 6.17 20.30 51.16
C PHE A 5 5.96 20.60 49.67
N TRP A 6 5.49 19.63 48.86
CA TRP A 6 5.27 19.87 47.43
C TRP A 6 3.84 20.33 47.08
N LYS A 7 2.85 20.04 47.94
CA LYS A 7 1.43 20.31 47.65
C LYS A 7 0.95 21.72 48.01
N LEU A 8 1.78 22.57 48.62
CA LEU A 8 1.46 23.97 48.98
C LEU A 8 2.12 25.02 48.07
N ARG A 9 2.82 24.61 47.01
CA ARG A 9 3.49 25.54 46.08
C ARG A 9 2.73 25.77 44.77
N LYS A 10 1.68 24.98 44.49
CA LYS A 10 0.95 25.03 43.20
C LYS A 10 -0.33 25.88 43.23
N GLU A 11 -0.63 26.52 44.36
CA GLU A 11 -1.88 27.24 44.62
C GLU A 11 -1.66 28.75 44.86
N ASN A 12 -0.57 29.32 44.33
CA ASN A 12 -0.21 30.74 44.53
C ASN A 12 0.30 31.46 43.27
N GLU A 13 0.05 30.90 42.08
CA GLU A 13 0.41 31.50 40.78
C GLU A 13 -0.84 31.99 40.01
N ASN A 14 -2.02 31.97 40.63
CA ASN A 14 -3.30 32.27 39.96
C ASN A 14 -3.89 33.67 40.27
N GLU A 15 -3.15 34.58 40.94
CA GLU A 15 -3.73 35.85 41.41
C GLU A 15 -2.87 37.12 41.20
N LYS A 16 -1.98 37.18 40.20
CA LYS A 16 -1.06 38.34 40.08
C LYS A 16 -1.25 39.30 38.91
N ASN A 17 -2.17 39.07 37.97
CA ASN A 17 -2.28 39.97 36.80
C ASN A 17 -3.66 40.63 36.64
N ALA A 18 -4.35 40.87 37.76
CA ALA A 18 -5.48 41.79 37.79
C ALA A 18 -4.99 43.24 37.97
N TRP A 19 -5.50 44.15 37.14
CA TRP A 19 -5.34 45.63 37.12
C TRP A 19 -4.17 46.21 36.31
N LEU A 20 -4.47 46.71 35.11
CA LEU A 20 -4.48 48.17 34.84
C LEU A 20 -5.01 48.47 33.43
N ILE A 21 -6.15 49.16 33.41
CA ILE A 21 -6.73 49.82 32.25
C ILE A 21 -5.87 51.06 31.95
N SER A 22 -5.35 51.18 30.72
CA SER A 22 -4.89 52.46 30.19
C SER A 22 -5.27 52.60 28.72
N LEU A 23 -5.93 53.70 28.45
CA LEU A 23 -6.69 54.07 27.27
C LEU A 23 -5.80 54.97 26.41
N ILE A 24 -5.30 54.50 25.27
CA ILE A 24 -4.75 55.37 24.21
C ILE A 24 -5.20 54.85 22.84
N VAL A 25 -6.04 55.69 22.23
CA VAL A 25 -6.44 55.67 20.82
C VAL A 25 -5.24 56.10 19.97
N SER A 26 -4.85 55.28 18.99
CA SER A 26 -4.24 55.80 17.76
C SER A 26 -4.40 54.77 16.65
N GLY A 27 -5.10 55.17 15.59
CA GLY A 27 -5.47 54.31 14.48
C GLY A 27 -4.27 53.83 13.66
N PHE A 28 -4.37 52.59 13.21
CA PHE A 28 -3.73 52.12 12.00
C PHE A 28 -4.78 51.31 11.21
N LEU A 29 -5.09 51.81 10.02
CA LEU A 29 -5.98 51.19 9.05
C LEU A 29 -5.30 49.97 8.44
N LEU A 30 -5.83 48.78 8.66
CA LEU A 30 -5.73 47.66 7.72
C LEU A 30 -7.07 46.92 7.74
N THR A 31 -7.89 47.21 6.73
CA THR A 31 -8.96 46.32 6.30
C THR A 31 -8.31 45.04 5.77
N ALA A 32 -8.56 43.93 6.44
CA ALA A 32 -8.51 42.62 5.84
C ALA A 32 -9.86 41.97 6.13
N CYS A 33 -10.76 42.04 5.14
CA CYS A 33 -11.94 41.17 5.13
C CYS A 33 -11.42 39.73 5.18
N GLN A 34 -11.76 39.01 6.24
CA GLN A 34 -11.64 37.57 6.24
C GLN A 34 -12.79 37.05 5.39
N GLU A 35 -12.51 36.85 4.11
CA GLU A 35 -13.38 36.13 3.19
C GLU A 35 -13.46 34.68 3.69
N SER A 36 -14.60 34.32 4.26
CA SER A 36 -14.96 32.92 4.42
C SER A 36 -15.29 32.40 3.03
N SER A 37 -14.26 31.94 2.32
CA SER A 37 -14.44 31.17 1.09
C SER A 37 -15.14 29.88 1.47
N SER A 38 -16.47 29.87 1.37
CA SER A 38 -17.23 28.64 1.21
C SER A 38 -16.73 28.00 -0.07
N VAL A 39 -15.83 27.03 0.05
CA VAL A 39 -15.44 26.17 -1.07
C VAL A 39 -16.68 25.36 -1.40
N SER A 40 -17.48 25.86 -2.34
CA SER A 40 -18.52 25.06 -2.98
C SER A 40 -17.80 23.98 -3.77
N ASP A 41 -17.68 22.81 -3.15
CA ASP A 41 -17.31 21.56 -3.81
C ASP A 41 -18.33 21.33 -4.93
N SER A 42 -17.96 21.78 -6.11
CA SER A 42 -18.69 21.52 -7.33
C SER A 42 -18.20 20.16 -7.81
N THR A 43 -18.69 19.10 -7.17
CA THR A 43 -18.55 17.74 -7.70
C THR A 43 -19.35 17.67 -8.99
N ALA A 44 -18.72 18.06 -10.09
CA ALA A 44 -19.18 17.70 -11.41
C ALA A 44 -19.05 16.17 -11.50
N SER A 45 -20.15 15.45 -11.32
CA SER A 45 -20.24 14.02 -11.55
C SER A 45 -20.11 13.77 -13.06
N SER A 46 -18.88 13.80 -13.58
CA SER A 46 -18.56 13.13 -14.83
C SER A 46 -18.78 11.64 -14.57
N THR A 47 -19.81 11.06 -15.19
CA THR A 47 -19.89 9.60 -15.33
C THR A 47 -18.74 9.16 -16.22
N THR A 48 -17.58 8.95 -15.61
CA THR A 48 -16.42 8.37 -16.29
C THR A 48 -16.81 6.97 -16.73
N ASN A 49 -16.72 6.68 -18.01
CA ASN A 49 -16.95 5.34 -18.51
C ASN A 49 -15.74 4.47 -18.13
N LEU A 50 -15.83 3.79 -16.98
CA LEU A 50 -14.75 2.96 -16.45
C LEU A 50 -14.33 1.86 -17.44
N SER A 51 -15.26 1.37 -18.27
CA SER A 51 -14.97 0.31 -19.24
C SER A 51 -14.02 0.76 -20.38
N GLN A 52 -13.65 2.04 -20.44
CA GLN A 52 -12.62 2.55 -21.35
C GLN A 52 -11.20 2.29 -20.81
N TYR A 53 -11.04 2.19 -19.50
CA TYR A 53 -9.75 2.13 -18.82
C TYR A 53 -9.55 0.84 -18.02
N PHE A 54 -10.64 0.18 -17.65
CA PHE A 54 -10.61 -1.03 -16.83
C PHE A 54 -11.45 -2.12 -17.50
N SER A 55 -10.93 -3.34 -17.49
CA SER A 55 -11.71 -4.54 -17.75
C SER A 55 -12.63 -4.85 -16.57
N ASP A 56 -13.65 -5.68 -16.80
CA ASP A 56 -14.52 -6.17 -15.72
C ASP A 56 -13.71 -6.87 -14.62
N ARG A 57 -12.62 -7.53 -15.00
CA ARG A 57 -11.76 -8.24 -14.06
C ARG A 57 -10.96 -7.30 -13.17
N ASP A 58 -10.52 -6.16 -13.68
CA ASP A 58 -9.77 -5.18 -12.88
C ASP A 58 -10.66 -4.59 -11.77
N LEU A 59 -11.95 -4.41 -12.06
CA LEU A 59 -12.96 -3.88 -11.15
C LEU A 59 -13.47 -4.91 -10.14
N ASP A 60 -13.29 -6.20 -10.40
CA ASP A 60 -13.77 -7.30 -9.57
C ASP A 60 -12.75 -7.69 -8.49
N ALA A 61 -12.87 -7.07 -7.32
CA ALA A 61 -12.09 -7.43 -6.14
C ALA A 61 -12.70 -8.59 -5.33
N SER A 62 -13.73 -9.28 -5.83
CA SER A 62 -14.35 -10.38 -5.10
C SER A 62 -13.44 -11.62 -5.06
N TYR A 63 -13.58 -12.39 -3.98
CA TYR A 63 -12.93 -13.69 -3.79
C TYR A 63 -13.70 -14.51 -2.75
N ASP A 64 -13.60 -15.84 -2.85
CA ASP A 64 -14.06 -16.76 -1.82
C ASP A 64 -12.85 -17.27 -1.03
N SER A 65 -12.70 -16.78 0.20
CA SER A 65 -11.57 -17.17 1.03
C SER A 65 -11.58 -18.66 1.37
N ASP A 66 -12.72 -19.33 1.44
CA ASP A 66 -12.80 -20.73 1.86
C ASP A 66 -12.41 -21.70 0.73
N GLN A 67 -12.50 -21.24 -0.52
CA GLN A 67 -12.09 -22.01 -1.71
C GLN A 67 -10.66 -21.67 -2.18
N ALA A 68 -10.10 -20.55 -1.74
CA ALA A 68 -8.76 -20.13 -2.11
C ALA A 68 -7.66 -21.05 -1.53
N THR A 69 -6.56 -21.20 -2.26
CA THR A 69 -5.33 -21.79 -1.70
C THR A 69 -4.79 -20.87 -0.62
N LYS A 70 -4.65 -21.38 0.61
CA LYS A 70 -4.12 -20.62 1.75
C LYS A 70 -2.60 -20.69 1.79
N ILE A 71 -1.97 -19.53 1.97
CA ILE A 71 -0.52 -19.37 2.06
C ILE A 71 -0.23 -18.53 3.30
N ASP A 72 0.38 -19.14 4.30
CA ASP A 72 0.77 -18.47 5.54
C ASP A 72 2.29 -18.35 5.62
N LEU A 73 2.78 -17.11 5.67
CA LEU A 73 4.19 -16.77 5.76
C LEU A 73 4.61 -16.63 7.23
N GLU A 74 5.61 -17.40 7.64
CA GLU A 74 6.16 -17.39 8.99
C GLU A 74 7.70 -17.35 8.91
N GLY A 75 8.24 -16.15 8.73
CA GLY A 75 9.68 -15.94 8.54
C GLY A 75 10.16 -16.58 7.25
N GLU A 76 11.07 -17.55 7.35
CA GLU A 76 11.59 -18.30 6.20
C GLU A 76 10.70 -19.51 5.81
N THR A 77 9.61 -19.75 6.55
CA THR A 77 8.73 -20.89 6.31
C THR A 77 7.41 -20.46 5.68
N VAL A 78 6.85 -21.33 4.84
CA VAL A 78 5.55 -21.12 4.19
C VAL A 78 4.69 -22.35 4.38
N THR A 79 3.50 -22.17 4.96
CA THR A 79 2.48 -23.21 5.03
C THR A 79 1.51 -23.03 3.89
N ILE A 80 1.29 -24.08 3.10
CA ILE A 80 0.40 -24.05 1.93
C ILE A 80 -0.74 -25.07 2.15
N SER A 81 -1.99 -24.61 2.12
CA SER A 81 -3.18 -25.46 2.14
C SER A 81 -3.99 -25.24 0.86
N GLY A 82 -3.86 -26.16 -0.09
CA GLY A 82 -4.48 -26.08 -1.41
C GLY A 82 -3.53 -26.56 -2.51
N THR A 83 -3.77 -26.11 -3.74
CA THR A 83 -2.96 -26.46 -4.91
C THR A 83 -2.45 -25.21 -5.65
N GLY A 84 -1.50 -25.40 -6.56
CA GLY A 84 -1.04 -24.32 -7.43
C GLY A 84 -0.02 -23.35 -6.83
N ALA A 85 0.48 -23.66 -5.62
CA ALA A 85 1.59 -22.96 -4.99
C ALA A 85 2.63 -23.97 -4.48
N SER A 86 3.91 -23.62 -4.57
CA SER A 86 5.01 -24.46 -4.06
C SER A 86 6.19 -23.61 -3.61
N LEU A 87 6.83 -23.99 -2.50
CA LEU A 87 8.04 -23.34 -2.00
C LEU A 87 9.28 -24.13 -2.41
N ASN A 88 10.26 -23.47 -3.02
CA ASN A 88 11.60 -24.01 -3.26
C ASN A 88 12.66 -23.01 -2.78
N GLY A 89 13.34 -23.33 -1.68
CA GLY A 89 14.24 -22.38 -1.02
C GLY A 89 13.47 -21.16 -0.54
N GLN A 90 13.85 -19.97 -1.04
CA GLN A 90 13.19 -18.70 -0.74
C GLN A 90 12.18 -18.26 -1.81
N GLU A 91 11.90 -19.10 -2.82
CA GLU A 91 10.98 -18.77 -3.90
C GLU A 91 9.66 -19.54 -3.75
N LEU A 92 8.59 -18.80 -3.44
CA LEU A 92 7.22 -19.29 -3.47
C LEU A 92 6.66 -19.11 -4.88
N THR A 93 6.56 -20.20 -5.63
CA THR A 93 6.03 -20.19 -6.99
C THR A 93 4.52 -20.39 -6.99
N ILE A 94 3.79 -19.49 -7.65
CA ILE A 94 2.36 -19.62 -7.96
C ILE A 94 2.22 -19.97 -9.45
N SER A 95 1.55 -21.07 -9.78
CA SER A 95 1.61 -21.66 -11.12
C SER A 95 0.27 -21.99 -11.77
N VAL A 96 -0.85 -21.54 -11.22
CA VAL A 96 -2.19 -21.83 -11.76
C VAL A 96 -3.09 -20.60 -11.66
N ALA A 97 -4.01 -20.45 -12.63
CA ALA A 97 -5.10 -19.46 -12.61
C ALA A 97 -6.15 -19.79 -11.54
N ASP A 98 -5.86 -19.45 -10.28
CA ASP A 98 -6.78 -19.54 -9.15
C ASP A 98 -6.59 -18.32 -8.21
N THR A 99 -7.37 -18.31 -7.12
CA THR A 99 -7.19 -17.37 -6.01
C THR A 99 -6.25 -17.95 -4.95
N HIS A 100 -5.24 -17.17 -4.58
CA HIS A 100 -4.29 -17.47 -3.51
C HIS A 100 -4.44 -16.45 -2.40
N PHE A 101 -4.88 -16.90 -1.23
CA PHE A 101 -5.10 -16.04 -0.06
C PHE A 101 -3.87 -16.10 0.84
N ILE A 102 -3.14 -14.99 0.90
CA ILE A 102 -1.80 -14.91 1.50
C ILE A 102 -1.86 -14.06 2.77
N SER A 103 -1.24 -14.54 3.83
CA SER A 103 -1.15 -13.83 5.12
C SER A 103 0.21 -14.03 5.79
N GLY A 104 0.50 -13.25 6.83
CA GLY A 104 1.71 -13.39 7.63
C GLY A 104 2.88 -12.55 7.15
N SER A 105 4.10 -12.92 7.55
CA SER A 105 5.29 -12.10 7.33
C SER A 105 6.52 -12.90 6.94
N SER A 106 7.35 -12.34 6.06
CA SER A 106 8.66 -12.90 5.70
C SER A 106 9.65 -11.79 5.34
N ASP A 107 10.92 -11.96 5.69
CA ASP A 107 12.00 -11.04 5.31
C ASP A 107 12.92 -11.57 4.21
N THR A 108 12.62 -12.76 3.68
CA THR A 108 13.44 -13.46 2.68
C THR A 108 12.65 -14.07 1.53
N ILE A 109 11.38 -14.45 1.74
CA ILE A 109 10.59 -15.12 0.71
C ILE A 109 10.22 -14.14 -0.41
N ARG A 110 10.37 -14.59 -1.65
CA ARG A 110 9.80 -13.97 -2.85
C ARG A 110 8.62 -14.78 -3.35
N ILE A 111 7.54 -14.12 -3.72
CA ILE A 111 6.45 -14.69 -4.51
C ILE A 111 6.77 -14.51 -5.98
N SER A 112 6.85 -15.61 -6.72
CA SER A 112 7.04 -15.62 -8.18
C SER A 112 5.80 -16.21 -8.86
N VAL A 113 5.11 -15.42 -9.68
CA VAL A 113 3.98 -15.92 -10.49
C VAL A 113 4.51 -16.43 -11.83
N LYS A 114 4.33 -17.73 -12.07
CA LYS A 114 4.76 -18.49 -13.25
C LYS A 114 3.61 -19.38 -13.73
N ALA A 115 2.51 -18.76 -14.12
CA ALA A 115 1.34 -19.43 -14.68
C ALA A 115 1.44 -19.51 -16.21
N ALA A 116 0.44 -20.08 -16.89
CA ALA A 116 0.45 -20.06 -18.35
C ALA A 116 0.19 -18.65 -18.90
N ASP A 117 0.68 -18.35 -20.11
CA ASP A 117 0.46 -17.06 -20.80
C ASP A 117 -1.00 -16.57 -20.88
N ALA A 118 -1.98 -17.47 -20.82
CA ALA A 118 -3.41 -17.14 -20.89
C ALA A 118 -4.11 -17.17 -19.51
N ASP A 119 -3.37 -17.44 -18.44
CA ASP A 119 -3.90 -17.60 -17.10
C ASP A 119 -3.98 -16.26 -16.37
N GLN A 120 -5.13 -16.01 -15.71
CA GLN A 120 -5.30 -14.87 -14.80
C GLN A 120 -5.22 -15.35 -13.35
N VAL A 121 -4.29 -14.80 -12.57
CA VAL A 121 -4.01 -15.21 -11.20
C VAL A 121 -4.43 -14.11 -10.22
N GLN A 122 -5.12 -14.47 -9.14
CA GLN A 122 -5.49 -13.50 -8.09
C GLN A 122 -4.74 -13.79 -6.80
N LEU A 123 -3.92 -12.84 -6.36
CA LEU A 123 -3.25 -12.87 -5.07
C LEU A 123 -4.02 -11.96 -4.10
N VAL A 124 -4.68 -12.55 -3.12
CA VAL A 124 -5.37 -11.79 -2.07
C VAL A 124 -4.40 -11.58 -0.91
N LEU A 125 -3.99 -10.35 -0.68
CA LEU A 125 -3.07 -9.97 0.39
C LEU A 125 -3.86 -9.57 1.65
N ASN A 126 -3.72 -10.36 2.71
CA ASN A 126 -4.44 -10.21 3.96
C ASN A 126 -3.48 -9.97 5.14
N GLY A 127 -3.01 -8.73 5.28
CA GLY A 127 -2.09 -8.34 6.33
C GLY A 127 -0.68 -8.89 6.12
N VAL A 128 -0.21 -8.88 4.88
CA VAL A 128 1.09 -9.41 4.46
C VAL A 128 2.19 -8.39 4.75
N GLU A 129 3.28 -8.82 5.37
CA GLU A 129 4.52 -8.03 5.51
C GLU A 129 5.69 -8.79 4.88
N MET A 130 6.16 -8.33 3.73
CA MET A 130 7.23 -9.02 3.00
C MET A 130 8.41 -8.10 2.70
N SER A 131 9.62 -8.63 2.92
CA SER A 131 10.83 -8.11 2.28
C SER A 131 11.65 -9.20 1.64
N ALA A 132 12.47 -8.83 0.65
CA ALA A 132 13.42 -9.72 -0.01
C ALA A 132 14.59 -8.92 -0.59
N GLU A 133 15.69 -9.60 -0.94
CA GLU A 133 16.86 -8.96 -1.55
C GLU A 133 16.54 -8.38 -2.95
N THR A 134 15.65 -9.04 -3.69
CA THR A 134 15.10 -8.58 -4.97
C THR A 134 13.62 -8.26 -4.82
N ALA A 135 12.88 -8.01 -5.91
CA ALA A 135 11.41 -7.88 -5.90
C ALA A 135 10.73 -8.97 -5.04
N PRO A 136 10.08 -8.64 -3.91
CA PRO A 136 9.34 -9.64 -3.12
C PRO A 136 8.12 -10.20 -3.85
N ILE A 137 7.51 -9.44 -4.77
CA ILE A 137 6.48 -9.94 -5.68
C ILE A 137 6.99 -9.76 -7.10
N TYR A 138 7.13 -10.89 -7.80
CA TYR A 138 7.61 -10.94 -9.17
C TYR A 138 6.65 -11.73 -10.05
N VAL A 139 6.03 -11.08 -11.03
CA VAL A 139 5.25 -11.75 -12.08
C VAL A 139 6.16 -12.02 -13.26
N GLU A 140 6.49 -13.29 -13.45
CA GLU A 140 7.34 -13.73 -14.55
C GLU A 140 6.53 -14.04 -15.81
N GLU A 141 5.39 -14.72 -15.65
CA GLU A 141 4.50 -15.14 -16.75
C GLU A 141 3.07 -15.37 -16.23
N ALA A 142 2.11 -14.73 -16.90
CA ALA A 142 0.65 -14.84 -16.78
C ALA A 142 0.01 -13.96 -17.88
N ASP A 143 -1.30 -14.09 -18.09
CA ASP A 143 -2.08 -13.08 -18.85
C ASP A 143 -2.24 -11.81 -18.01
N LYS A 144 -2.68 -11.98 -16.76
CA LYS A 144 -2.90 -10.89 -15.80
C LYS A 144 -2.73 -11.37 -14.37
N VAL A 145 -2.13 -10.54 -13.53
CA VAL A 145 -2.08 -10.77 -12.08
C VAL A 145 -2.85 -9.68 -11.36
N ILE A 146 -3.71 -10.08 -10.42
CA ILE A 146 -4.56 -9.18 -9.64
C ILE A 146 -4.13 -9.30 -8.18
N LEU A 147 -3.55 -8.23 -7.65
CA LEU A 147 -3.27 -8.06 -6.24
C LEU A 147 -4.51 -7.45 -5.57
N THR A 148 -5.32 -8.30 -4.93
CA THR A 148 -6.49 -7.86 -4.18
C THR A 148 -6.11 -7.62 -2.72
N LEU A 149 -6.25 -6.39 -2.26
CA LEU A 149 -5.99 -5.96 -0.88
C LEU A 149 -7.23 -6.24 -0.03
N ALA A 150 -7.12 -7.19 0.91
CA ALA A 150 -8.23 -7.57 1.77
C ALA A 150 -8.72 -6.39 2.62
N ASP A 151 -10.03 -6.27 2.78
CA ASP A 151 -10.67 -5.16 3.50
C ASP A 151 -10.17 -5.04 4.94
N GLY A 152 -9.95 -3.82 5.40
CA GLY A 152 -9.46 -3.52 6.74
C GLY A 152 -8.02 -3.98 7.04
N THR A 153 -7.27 -4.44 6.04
CA THR A 153 -5.87 -4.85 6.20
C THR A 153 -4.88 -3.82 5.64
N THR A 154 -3.66 -3.85 6.17
CA THR A 154 -2.51 -3.13 5.63
C THR A 154 -1.45 -4.16 5.25
N ASN A 155 -1.00 -4.09 4.00
CA ASN A 155 0.03 -4.95 3.45
C ASN A 155 1.28 -4.10 3.21
N THR A 156 2.47 -4.63 3.51
CA THR A 156 3.75 -3.93 3.33
C THR A 156 4.69 -4.79 2.50
N ILE A 157 5.19 -4.25 1.39
CA ILE A 157 6.13 -4.93 0.48
C ILE A 157 7.38 -4.07 0.36
N SER A 158 8.57 -4.62 0.63
CA SER A 158 9.84 -3.89 0.56
C SER A 158 10.92 -4.70 -0.13
N ASP A 159 11.54 -4.17 -1.18
CA ASP A 159 12.82 -4.72 -1.64
C ASP A 159 13.97 -4.24 -0.74
N ALA A 160 15.19 -4.69 -1.05
CA ALA A 160 16.41 -4.23 -0.39
C ALA A 160 17.01 -3.01 -1.12
N ALA A 161 17.73 -2.16 -0.39
CA ALA A 161 18.45 -1.03 -0.99
C ALA A 161 19.59 -1.45 -1.97
N THR A 162 19.99 -2.72 -1.93
CA THR A 162 20.97 -3.31 -2.83
C THR A 162 20.38 -4.56 -3.43
N ASN A 163 20.49 -4.71 -4.75
CA ASN A 163 19.87 -5.80 -5.49
C ASN A 163 20.91 -6.52 -6.34
N SER A 164 20.99 -7.85 -6.21
CA SER A 164 21.90 -8.69 -7.01
C SER A 164 21.42 -8.93 -8.44
N ASN A 165 20.14 -8.68 -8.72
CA ASN A 165 19.54 -8.78 -10.04
C ASN A 165 19.00 -7.42 -10.51
N THR A 166 19.82 -6.69 -11.25
CA THR A 166 19.49 -5.33 -11.72
C THR A 166 18.33 -5.26 -12.71
N LYS A 167 17.75 -6.40 -13.13
CA LYS A 167 16.55 -6.45 -13.98
C LYS A 167 15.23 -6.48 -13.19
N LEU A 168 15.29 -6.74 -11.88
CA LEU A 168 14.14 -6.73 -11.00
C LEU A 168 14.20 -5.48 -10.15
N ASP A 169 14.06 -4.32 -10.78
CA ASP A 169 14.33 -3.01 -10.22
C ASP A 169 13.10 -2.36 -9.56
N ALA A 170 12.13 -3.17 -9.14
CA ALA A 170 11.02 -2.74 -8.33
C ALA A 170 10.70 -3.72 -7.19
N ALA A 171 10.06 -3.23 -6.12
CA ALA A 171 9.56 -4.11 -5.06
C ALA A 171 8.39 -4.99 -5.55
N ILE A 172 7.50 -4.44 -6.38
CA ILE A 172 6.52 -5.23 -7.12
C ILE A 172 6.86 -5.10 -8.59
N PHE A 173 7.31 -6.19 -9.22
CA PHE A 173 7.71 -6.19 -10.62
C PHE A 173 6.83 -7.14 -11.42
N SER A 174 6.21 -6.68 -12.50
CA SER A 174 5.38 -7.49 -13.38
C SER A 174 5.83 -7.44 -14.83
N LYS A 175 6.02 -8.62 -15.43
CA LYS A 175 6.20 -8.75 -16.89
C LYS A 175 4.90 -8.77 -17.69
N SER A 176 3.77 -8.94 -17.02
CA SER A 176 2.42 -9.02 -17.59
C SER A 176 1.54 -7.90 -17.04
N ASP A 177 0.28 -7.82 -17.49
CA ASP A 177 -0.73 -6.95 -16.90
C ASP A 177 -0.81 -7.13 -15.38
N LEU A 178 -0.77 -6.01 -14.65
CA LEU A 178 -0.90 -5.98 -13.20
C LEU A 178 -2.11 -5.15 -12.81
N THR A 179 -2.93 -5.69 -11.91
CA THR A 179 -3.99 -4.92 -11.25
C THR A 179 -3.80 -4.91 -9.75
N ILE A 180 -4.04 -3.76 -9.12
CA ILE A 180 -4.13 -3.64 -7.67
C ILE A 180 -5.52 -3.13 -7.31
N ASN A 181 -6.32 -3.97 -6.66
CA ASN A 181 -7.70 -3.65 -6.29
C ASN A 181 -8.05 -4.05 -4.85
N GLY A 182 -9.30 -3.81 -4.44
CA GLY A 182 -9.78 -4.07 -3.09
C GLY A 182 -9.59 -2.89 -2.14
N SER A 183 -10.38 -2.83 -1.07
CA SER A 183 -10.44 -1.68 -0.15
C SER A 183 -9.33 -1.63 0.90
N GLY A 184 -8.45 -2.62 0.93
CA GLY A 184 -7.28 -2.64 1.82
C GLY A 184 -6.23 -1.59 1.46
N SER A 185 -5.19 -1.53 2.29
CA SER A 185 -4.03 -0.66 2.09
C SER A 185 -2.79 -1.46 1.67
N LEU A 186 -1.96 -0.86 0.82
CA LEU A 186 -0.68 -1.39 0.41
C LEU A 186 0.40 -0.30 0.53
N ILE A 187 1.41 -0.59 1.32
CA ILE A 187 2.63 0.18 1.48
C ILE A 187 3.72 -0.51 0.65
N VAL A 188 4.33 0.20 -0.29
CA VAL A 188 5.41 -0.35 -1.12
C VAL A 188 6.67 0.50 -0.96
N ASN A 189 7.75 -0.16 -0.55
CA ASN A 189 9.06 0.46 -0.37
C ASN A 189 10.01 -0.05 -1.47
N GLY A 190 10.09 0.70 -2.57
CA GLY A 190 11.07 0.54 -3.65
C GLY A 190 12.42 1.13 -3.26
N ARG A 191 13.13 0.47 -2.36
CA ARG A 191 14.41 0.92 -1.81
C ARG A 191 15.56 0.74 -2.78
N TYR A 192 15.47 -0.23 -3.71
CA TYR A 192 16.46 -0.35 -4.77
C TYR A 192 16.27 0.73 -5.83
N TYR A 193 15.08 0.78 -6.43
CA TYR A 193 14.75 1.76 -7.46
C TYR A 193 13.25 2.11 -7.47
N ASN A 194 12.42 1.39 -8.22
CA ASN A 194 10.98 1.69 -8.33
C ASN A 194 10.17 0.99 -7.23
N ALA A 195 9.01 1.53 -6.85
CA ALA A 195 8.11 0.82 -5.94
C ALA A 195 7.33 -0.27 -6.71
N ILE A 196 6.64 0.12 -7.78
CA ILE A 196 5.88 -0.78 -8.65
C ILE A 196 6.35 -0.59 -10.08
N GLU A 197 6.65 -1.69 -10.77
CA GLU A 197 6.97 -1.70 -12.20
C GLU A 197 6.14 -2.75 -12.94
N GLY A 198 5.53 -2.35 -14.06
CA GLY A 198 4.86 -3.23 -15.01
C GLY A 198 5.40 -3.03 -16.42
N ASN A 199 5.63 -4.12 -17.15
CA ASN A 199 6.03 -4.08 -18.57
C ASN A 199 4.84 -4.03 -19.54
N ASP A 200 3.63 -4.29 -19.04
CA ASP A 200 2.37 -4.09 -19.73
C ASP A 200 1.49 -3.16 -18.86
N ASP A 201 0.15 -3.26 -18.94
CA ASP A 201 -0.75 -2.33 -18.27
C ASP A 201 -0.68 -2.47 -16.73
N VAL A 202 -0.61 -1.33 -16.03
CA VAL A 202 -0.74 -1.27 -14.56
C VAL A 202 -2.04 -0.57 -14.17
N CYS A 203 -3.01 -1.33 -13.68
CA CYS A 203 -4.32 -0.84 -13.26
C CYS A 203 -4.43 -0.74 -11.74
N ILE A 204 -4.95 0.38 -11.23
CA ILE A 204 -5.24 0.55 -9.80
C ILE A 204 -6.69 0.98 -9.62
N TYR A 205 -7.45 0.24 -8.82
CA TYR A 205 -8.87 0.50 -8.59
C TYR A 205 -9.32 0.20 -7.16
N GLY A 206 -9.85 1.21 -6.46
CA GLY A 206 -10.48 1.01 -5.15
C GLY A 206 -9.52 0.80 -3.97
N SER A 207 -8.21 0.89 -4.21
CA SER A 207 -7.13 0.62 -3.25
C SER A 207 -6.57 1.88 -2.58
N HIS A 208 -6.04 1.74 -1.36
CA HIS A 208 -5.21 2.77 -0.74
C HIS A 208 -3.73 2.42 -0.89
N LEU A 209 -2.94 3.30 -1.54
CA LEU A 209 -1.52 3.08 -1.80
C LEU A 209 -0.66 4.15 -1.12
N GLU A 210 0.40 3.69 -0.47
CA GLU A 210 1.51 4.53 0.01
C GLU A 210 2.81 4.00 -0.59
N LEU A 211 3.47 4.80 -1.42
CA LEU A 211 4.63 4.38 -2.20
C LEU A 211 5.83 5.25 -1.83
N GLU A 212 6.91 4.61 -1.37
CA GLU A 212 8.23 5.22 -1.23
C GLU A 212 9.17 4.54 -2.21
N ALA A 213 9.81 5.32 -3.09
CA ALA A 213 10.72 4.81 -4.11
C ALA A 213 11.94 5.71 -4.26
N VAL A 214 13.08 5.12 -4.61
CA VAL A 214 14.29 5.88 -5.02
C VAL A 214 14.10 6.46 -6.43
N GLY A 215 13.50 5.68 -7.32
CA GLY A 215 13.08 6.06 -8.66
C GLY A 215 11.62 6.49 -8.68
N ASP A 216 10.82 5.80 -9.48
CA ASP A 216 9.39 6.08 -9.66
C ASP A 216 8.53 5.28 -8.68
N GLY A 217 7.44 5.91 -8.21
CA GLY A 217 6.45 5.19 -7.41
C GLY A 217 5.76 4.10 -8.23
N ILE A 218 5.36 4.42 -9.45
CA ILE A 218 4.81 3.48 -10.43
C ILE A 218 5.52 3.77 -11.76
N ASN A 219 6.16 2.76 -12.32
CA ASN A 219 6.75 2.79 -13.65
C ASN A 219 6.02 1.80 -14.56
N GLU A 220 5.49 2.30 -15.68
CA GLU A 220 4.87 1.48 -16.71
C GLU A 220 5.77 1.54 -17.94
N MET A 221 6.42 0.41 -18.26
CA MET A 221 7.34 0.35 -19.38
C MET A 221 6.56 0.04 -20.65
N MET A 222 6.26 1.08 -21.41
CA MET A 222 5.68 0.91 -22.75
C MET A 222 6.63 0.09 -23.65
N PRO A 223 6.12 -0.93 -24.36
CA PRO A 223 6.92 -1.81 -25.21
C PRO A 223 7.59 -1.13 -26.41
#